data_AF-A0A971ERC2-F1
#
_entry.id   AF-A0A971ERC2-F1
#
_cell.length_a   1.000
_cell.length_b   1.000
_cell.length_c   1.000
_cell.angle_alpha   90.00
_cell.angle_beta   90.00
_cell.angle_gamma   90.00
#
_symmetry.space_group_name_H-M   'P 1'
#
loop_
_entity.id
_entity.type
_entity.pdbx_description
1 polymer ?
#
loop_
_entity_poly.entity_id
_entity_poly.type
_entity_poly.pdbx_seq_one_letter_code
_entity_poly.pdbx_strand_id
1 'polypeptide(L)'
;MGNKIKQMSKTIFFTFYQNGIRKGIRILFAALLIVAMSIVAVSCSIYGSKMNQKNSVNYDGINYVLQENIGLNLNGYNTLYEGIAEICEKAGTYRKADVYKIKGLSQSDWIYLDNNSMLSTDDPYGGIYRSSKVKMDTIADFKPDHLNISYLTSPTTEQSGTAIQVFDTEDLKNIEQIVAAIENGKAVSAEKQDEISKSMLYGESGYKNYLLEFSSESYPNLVYRLNYAESEDGKFYIGYYGDAASYKIVEIDNTLNDYLLTKTSSLE
;
A
#
# COMPACT_ATOMS: atom_id res chain seq x y z
N MET A 1 43.64 -29.77 63.11
CA MET A 1 42.56 -28.82 62.77
C MET A 1 42.76 -28.02 61.47
N GLY A 2 43.96 -27.95 60.86
CA GLY A 2 44.22 -27.08 59.69
C GLY A 2 43.75 -27.58 58.29
N ASN A 3 43.47 -28.87 58.09
CA ASN A 3 43.14 -29.39 56.75
C ASN A 3 41.65 -29.28 56.36
N LYS A 4 40.71 -29.29 57.32
CA LYS A 4 39.27 -29.19 57.01
C LYS A 4 38.83 -27.79 56.58
N ILE A 5 39.45 -26.74 57.13
CA ILE A 5 39.10 -25.33 56.81
C ILE A 5 39.60 -24.95 55.40
N LYS A 6 40.78 -25.43 54.99
CA LYS A 6 41.32 -25.21 53.62
C LYS A 6 40.48 -25.91 52.53
N GLN A 7 39.88 -27.06 52.84
CA GLN A 7 39.07 -27.82 51.89
C GLN A 7 37.67 -27.21 51.72
N MET A 8 37.02 -26.77 52.81
CA MET A 8 35.74 -26.06 52.74
C MET A 8 35.83 -24.72 52.00
N SER A 9 36.91 -23.96 52.20
CA SER A 9 37.15 -22.69 51.48
C SER A 9 37.29 -22.89 49.97
N LYS A 10 37.99 -23.93 49.51
CA LYS A 10 38.13 -24.24 48.07
C LYS A 10 36.82 -24.66 47.43
N THR A 11 36.00 -25.46 48.11
CA THR A 11 34.71 -25.93 47.55
C THR A 11 33.71 -24.79 47.42
N ILE A 12 33.63 -23.88 48.40
CA ILE A 12 32.73 -22.72 48.33
C ILE A 12 33.18 -21.77 47.21
N PHE A 13 34.47 -21.47 47.10
CA PHE A 13 35.00 -20.60 46.04
C PHE A 13 34.75 -21.18 44.64
N PHE A 14 34.94 -22.50 44.47
CA PHE A 14 34.69 -23.17 43.19
C PHE A 14 33.19 -23.19 42.82
N THR A 15 32.30 -23.34 43.81
CA THR A 15 30.84 -23.34 43.58
C THR A 15 30.30 -21.95 43.24
N PHE A 16 30.82 -20.90 43.88
CA PHE A 16 30.51 -19.51 43.53
C PHE A 16 31.06 -19.13 42.15
N TYR A 17 32.26 -19.59 41.79
CA TYR A 17 32.88 -19.34 40.49
C TYR A 17 32.12 -20.07 39.35
N GLN A 18 31.74 -21.35 39.55
CA GLN A 18 30.92 -22.08 38.58
C GLN A 18 29.52 -21.49 38.41
N ASN A 19 28.89 -20.97 39.46
CA ASN A 19 27.59 -20.30 39.35
C ASN A 19 27.68 -18.91 38.71
N GLY A 20 28.77 -18.17 38.95
CA GLY A 20 29.07 -16.90 38.28
C GLY A 20 29.34 -17.08 36.78
N ILE A 21 30.15 -18.09 36.41
CA ILE A 21 30.40 -18.45 35.02
C ILE A 21 29.13 -18.95 34.33
N ARG A 22 28.32 -19.80 34.98
CA ARG A 22 27.05 -20.26 34.42
C ARG A 22 26.04 -19.12 34.23
N LYS A 23 25.98 -18.15 35.14
CA LYS A 23 25.16 -16.94 34.95
C LYS A 23 25.70 -16.06 33.83
N GLY A 24 27.01 -15.84 33.76
CA GLY A 24 27.66 -15.07 32.69
C GLY A 24 27.46 -15.68 31.30
N ILE A 25 27.61 -17.01 31.18
CA ILE A 25 27.37 -17.74 29.93
C ILE A 25 25.88 -17.70 29.55
N ARG A 26 24.95 -17.84 30.50
CA ARG A 26 23.50 -17.71 30.22
C ARG A 26 23.12 -16.32 29.74
N ILE A 27 23.71 -15.27 30.31
CA ILE A 27 23.50 -13.88 29.88
C ILE A 27 24.08 -13.67 28.48
N LEU A 28 25.27 -14.22 28.20
CA LEU A 28 25.91 -14.13 26.89
C LEU A 28 25.10 -14.86 25.80
N PHE A 29 24.57 -16.05 26.09
CA PHE A 29 23.69 -16.79 25.19
C PHE A 29 22.35 -16.08 24.98
N ALA A 30 21.76 -15.49 26.03
CA ALA A 30 20.53 -14.71 25.92
C ALA A 30 20.75 -13.45 25.06
N ALA A 31 21.88 -12.75 25.24
CA ALA A 31 22.23 -11.60 24.41
C ALA A 31 22.48 -11.98 22.95
N LEU A 32 23.18 -13.09 22.68
CA LEU A 32 23.37 -13.64 21.33
C LEU A 32 22.06 -14.07 20.68
N LEU A 33 21.14 -14.66 21.44
CA LEU A 33 19.80 -15.02 20.96
C LEU A 33 18.97 -13.78 20.64
N ILE A 34 19.01 -12.73 21.48
CA ILE A 34 18.31 -11.47 21.22
C ILE A 34 18.89 -10.80 19.97
N VAL A 35 20.21 -10.74 19.81
CA VAL A 35 20.85 -10.15 18.61
C VAL A 35 20.56 -10.99 17.36
N ALA A 36 20.60 -12.33 17.44
CA ALA A 36 20.24 -13.20 16.33
C ALA A 36 18.76 -13.08 15.95
N MET A 37 17.85 -12.98 16.93
CA MET A 37 16.43 -12.70 16.68
C MET A 37 16.19 -11.29 16.15
N SER A 38 17.00 -10.30 16.54
CA SER A 38 16.93 -8.94 16.00
C SER A 38 17.34 -8.91 14.53
N ILE A 39 18.40 -9.64 14.17
CA ILE A 39 18.85 -9.76 12.77
C ILE A 39 17.81 -10.53 11.94
N VAL A 40 17.21 -11.60 12.47
CA VAL A 40 16.12 -12.35 11.81
C VAL A 40 14.84 -11.52 11.69
N ALA A 41 14.50 -10.69 12.68
CA ALA A 41 13.35 -9.80 12.62
C ALA A 41 13.55 -8.65 11.62
N VAL A 42 14.75 -8.04 11.58
CA VAL A 42 15.11 -7.00 10.60
C VAL A 42 15.21 -7.59 9.19
N SER A 43 15.64 -8.84 9.05
CA SER A 43 15.60 -9.55 7.76
C SER A 43 14.24 -10.22 7.46
N CYS A 44 13.24 -10.14 8.35
CA CYS A 44 11.85 -10.48 8.03
C CYS A 44 11.03 -9.22 7.67
N SER A 45 11.41 -8.05 8.19
CA SER A 45 10.78 -6.77 7.82
C SER A 45 11.32 -6.17 6.52
N ILE A 46 12.51 -6.59 6.06
CA ILE A 46 13.01 -6.24 4.72
C ILE A 46 12.47 -7.21 3.64
N TYR A 47 11.80 -8.29 4.04
CA TYR A 47 11.04 -9.18 3.16
C TYR A 47 9.57 -8.75 2.99
N GLY A 48 9.31 -7.45 2.90
CA GLY A 48 8.26 -6.95 2.00
C GLY A 48 8.69 -7.18 0.55
N SER A 49 9.04 -8.42 0.20
CA SER A 49 9.66 -8.75 -1.06
C SER A 49 8.62 -8.65 -2.18
N LYS A 50 8.55 -7.48 -2.81
CA LYS A 50 8.17 -7.34 -4.22
C LYS A 50 9.20 -7.98 -5.16
N MET A 51 9.98 -8.97 -4.71
CA MET A 51 10.84 -9.76 -5.58
C MET A 51 9.94 -10.71 -6.38
N ASN A 52 9.71 -10.32 -7.65
CA ASN A 52 9.03 -11.07 -8.72
C ASN A 52 7.49 -11.01 -8.75
N GLN A 53 6.86 -9.87 -8.45
CA GLN A 53 5.49 -9.65 -8.94
C GLN A 53 5.52 -9.63 -10.47
N LYS A 54 4.79 -10.55 -11.12
CA LYS A 54 4.57 -10.46 -12.56
C LYS A 54 3.65 -9.28 -12.83
N ASN A 55 4.23 -8.18 -13.29
CA ASN A 55 3.49 -7.01 -13.75
C ASN A 55 2.70 -7.28 -15.03
N SER A 56 2.79 -8.48 -15.61
CA SER A 56 2.03 -8.85 -16.79
C SER A 56 1.57 -10.31 -16.77
N VAL A 57 0.46 -10.55 -17.45
CA VAL A 57 -0.10 -11.88 -17.72
C VAL A 57 -0.37 -12.01 -19.22
N ASN A 58 -0.19 -13.20 -19.78
CA ASN A 58 -0.67 -13.50 -21.12
C ASN A 58 -1.93 -14.35 -20.99
N TYR A 59 -3.06 -13.82 -21.44
CA TYR A 59 -4.36 -14.48 -21.40
C TYR A 59 -5.05 -14.32 -22.75
N ASP A 60 -5.58 -15.41 -23.29
CA ASP A 60 -6.25 -15.43 -24.59
C ASP A 60 -5.40 -14.81 -25.74
N GLY A 61 -4.09 -15.06 -25.72
CA GLY A 61 -3.16 -14.51 -26.71
C GLY A 61 -2.87 -13.01 -26.56
N ILE A 62 -3.41 -12.35 -25.53
CA ILE A 62 -3.23 -10.92 -25.25
C ILE A 62 -2.31 -10.76 -24.03
N ASN A 63 -1.33 -9.86 -24.13
CA ASN A 63 -0.51 -9.44 -23.00
C ASN A 63 -1.22 -8.33 -22.25
N TYR A 64 -1.55 -8.59 -20.99
CA TYR A 64 -2.09 -7.63 -20.05
C TYR A 64 -1.06 -7.23 -19.01
N VAL A 65 -1.15 -5.99 -18.53
CA VAL A 65 -0.26 -5.34 -17.58
C VAL A 65 -1.08 -4.91 -16.36
N LEU A 66 -0.58 -5.21 -15.16
CA LEU A 66 -1.23 -4.85 -13.91
C LEU A 66 -1.34 -3.32 -13.78
N GLN A 67 -2.46 -2.84 -13.26
CA GLN A 67 -2.74 -1.43 -13.02
C GLN A 67 -2.96 -1.19 -11.53
N GLU A 68 -1.87 -0.96 -10.80
CA GLU A 68 -1.87 -0.81 -9.33
C GLU A 68 -2.69 0.39 -8.82
N ASN A 69 -2.81 1.46 -9.62
CA ASN A 69 -3.62 2.62 -9.24
C ASN A 69 -5.10 2.45 -9.63
N ILE A 70 -5.49 1.35 -10.28
CA ILE A 70 -6.86 1.14 -10.75
C ILE A 70 -7.50 -0.01 -9.96
N GLY A 71 -8.69 0.23 -9.44
CA GLY A 71 -9.50 -0.79 -8.81
C GLY A 71 -10.92 -0.85 -9.36
N LEU A 72 -11.67 -1.81 -8.86
CA LEU A 72 -13.12 -1.85 -9.05
C LEU A 72 -13.79 -0.77 -8.19
N ASN A 73 -14.77 -0.10 -8.77
CA ASN A 73 -15.69 0.74 -8.01
C ASN A 73 -16.69 -0.17 -7.29
N LEU A 74 -16.52 -0.30 -5.98
CA LEU A 74 -17.34 -1.17 -5.12
C LEU A 74 -18.30 -0.35 -4.25
N ASN A 75 -18.52 0.92 -4.57
CA ASN A 75 -19.40 1.78 -3.80
C ASN A 75 -20.83 1.23 -3.82
N GLY A 76 -21.43 1.09 -2.65
CA GLY A 76 -22.78 0.55 -2.49
C GLY A 76 -22.87 -0.98 -2.33
N TYR A 77 -21.75 -1.71 -2.36
CA TYR A 77 -21.73 -3.15 -2.10
C TYR A 77 -21.18 -3.46 -0.69
N ASN A 78 -21.75 -4.47 -0.04
CA ASN A 78 -21.37 -4.83 1.33
C ASN A 78 -20.12 -5.72 1.37
N THR A 79 -19.82 -6.41 0.26
CA THR A 79 -18.65 -7.29 0.16
C THR A 79 -18.00 -7.19 -1.23
N LEU A 80 -16.71 -7.52 -1.29
CA LEU A 80 -15.99 -7.65 -2.56
C LEU A 80 -16.66 -8.67 -3.51
N TYR A 81 -17.11 -9.81 -2.99
CA TYR A 81 -17.74 -10.86 -3.80
C TYR A 81 -19.08 -10.42 -4.38
N GLU A 82 -19.90 -9.71 -3.61
CA GLU A 82 -21.15 -9.10 -4.09
C GLU A 82 -20.84 -8.11 -5.22
N GLY A 83 -19.90 -7.20 -5.00
CA GLY A 83 -19.52 -6.24 -6.03
C GLY A 83 -18.97 -6.90 -7.29
N ILE A 84 -18.07 -7.89 -7.19
CA ILE A 84 -17.57 -8.64 -8.35
C ILE A 84 -18.72 -9.34 -9.10
N ALA A 85 -19.63 -10.01 -8.40
CA ALA A 85 -20.76 -10.68 -9.03
C ALA A 85 -21.67 -9.71 -9.80
N GLU A 86 -21.81 -8.48 -9.30
CA GLU A 86 -22.63 -7.44 -9.91
C GLU A 86 -21.94 -6.69 -11.04
N ILE A 87 -20.65 -6.37 -10.94
CA ILE A 87 -19.94 -5.52 -11.92
C ILE A 87 -19.05 -6.31 -12.88
N CYS A 88 -18.90 -7.62 -12.69
CA CYS A 88 -18.10 -8.47 -13.54
C CYS A 88 -18.88 -9.69 -14.06
N GLU A 89 -18.33 -10.34 -15.07
CA GLU A 89 -18.77 -11.62 -15.63
C GLU A 89 -17.58 -12.56 -15.69
N LYS A 90 -17.71 -13.77 -15.12
CA LYS A 90 -16.63 -14.76 -15.15
C LYS A 90 -16.37 -15.20 -16.60
N ALA A 91 -15.18 -14.90 -17.11
CA ALA A 91 -14.77 -15.18 -18.48
C ALA A 91 -13.94 -16.48 -18.59
N GLY A 92 -13.26 -16.88 -17.53
CA GLY A 92 -12.48 -18.12 -17.52
C GLY A 92 -11.58 -18.24 -16.31
N THR A 93 -10.48 -18.97 -16.48
CA THR A 93 -9.46 -19.16 -15.44
C THR A 93 -8.06 -19.07 -16.05
N TYR A 94 -7.09 -18.57 -15.27
CA TYR A 94 -5.69 -18.54 -15.63
C TYR A 94 -4.83 -18.96 -14.43
N ARG A 95 -4.09 -20.07 -14.57
CA ARG A 95 -3.21 -20.60 -13.51
C ARG A 95 -3.85 -20.61 -12.11
N LYS A 96 -5.11 -21.05 -12.03
CA LYS A 96 -5.95 -21.12 -10.81
C LYS A 96 -6.57 -19.80 -10.30
N ALA A 97 -6.28 -18.66 -10.91
CA ALA A 97 -7.04 -17.42 -10.69
C ALA A 97 -8.28 -17.41 -11.60
N ASP A 98 -9.39 -16.90 -11.07
CA ASP A 98 -10.57 -16.64 -11.89
C ASP A 98 -10.36 -15.36 -12.69
N VAL A 99 -10.66 -15.42 -13.99
CA VAL A 99 -10.58 -14.26 -14.89
C VAL A 99 -11.99 -13.74 -15.12
N TYR A 100 -12.16 -12.45 -14.89
CA TYR A 100 -13.41 -11.75 -15.02
C TYR A 100 -13.32 -10.68 -16.10
N LYS A 101 -14.35 -10.62 -16.93
CA LYS A 101 -14.65 -9.47 -17.78
C LYS A 101 -15.37 -8.43 -16.93
N ILE A 102 -14.91 -7.20 -16.99
CA ILE A 102 -15.53 -6.08 -16.27
C ILE A 102 -16.66 -5.53 -17.14
N LYS A 103 -17.88 -5.41 -16.59
CA LYS A 103 -19.04 -4.93 -17.34
C LYS A 103 -18.81 -3.50 -17.83
N GLY A 104 -19.25 -3.21 -19.04
CA GLY A 104 -19.03 -1.93 -19.70
C GLY A 104 -17.64 -1.78 -20.36
N LEU A 105 -16.73 -2.75 -20.19
CA LEU A 105 -15.43 -2.77 -20.84
C LEU A 105 -15.29 -3.96 -21.81
N SER A 106 -14.45 -3.79 -22.84
CA SER A 106 -14.08 -4.90 -23.72
C SER A 106 -13.11 -5.83 -23.01
N GLN A 107 -13.35 -7.13 -23.13
CA GLN A 107 -12.46 -8.16 -22.59
C GLN A 107 -11.05 -8.08 -23.18
N SER A 108 -10.91 -7.64 -24.44
CA SER A 108 -9.61 -7.46 -25.09
C SER A 108 -8.78 -6.31 -24.50
N ASP A 109 -9.42 -5.49 -23.68
CA ASP A 109 -8.89 -4.22 -23.21
C ASP A 109 -8.62 -4.30 -21.71
N TRP A 110 -9.51 -4.94 -20.95
CA TRP A 110 -9.43 -5.03 -19.49
C TRP A 110 -9.91 -6.37 -18.96
N ILE A 111 -9.20 -6.88 -17.95
CA ILE A 111 -9.61 -8.04 -17.17
C ILE A 111 -9.40 -7.77 -15.68
N TYR A 112 -10.22 -8.40 -14.85
CA TYR A 112 -9.95 -8.55 -13.42
C TYR A 112 -9.52 -9.99 -13.15
N LEU A 113 -8.39 -10.18 -12.48
CA LEU A 113 -7.96 -11.47 -11.98
C LEU A 113 -8.26 -11.55 -10.49
N ASP A 114 -9.15 -12.45 -10.10
CA ASP A 114 -9.32 -12.81 -8.69
C ASP A 114 -8.38 -13.97 -8.37
N ASN A 115 -7.38 -13.67 -7.56
CA ASN A 115 -6.36 -14.64 -7.17
C ASN A 115 -6.45 -15.03 -5.70
N ASN A 116 -7.58 -14.83 -5.00
CA ASN A 116 -7.83 -15.11 -3.56
C ASN A 116 -7.37 -16.52 -3.08
N SER A 117 -6.06 -16.77 -3.11
CA SER A 117 -5.44 -18.07 -2.99
C SER A 117 -4.24 -17.92 -2.06
N MET A 118 -4.48 -18.24 -0.78
CA MET A 118 -3.43 -18.42 0.24
C MET A 118 -2.46 -19.59 -0.07
N LEU A 119 -2.27 -20.01 -1.33
CA LEU A 119 -1.75 -21.34 -1.69
C LEU A 119 -0.83 -21.41 -2.92
N SER A 120 -0.29 -20.32 -3.47
CA SER A 120 0.70 -20.39 -4.56
C SER A 120 1.69 -19.23 -4.56
N THR A 121 2.97 -19.55 -4.79
CA THR A 121 4.07 -18.58 -4.91
C THR A 121 4.28 -18.08 -6.35
N ASP A 122 3.55 -18.60 -7.34
CA ASP A 122 3.79 -18.36 -8.78
C ASP A 122 2.54 -17.96 -9.60
N ASP A 123 1.40 -17.79 -8.95
CA ASP A 123 0.14 -17.38 -9.57
C ASP A 123 0.15 -15.86 -9.83
N PRO A 124 -0.61 -15.34 -10.83
CA PRO A 124 -0.65 -13.90 -11.05
C PRO A 124 -1.19 -13.19 -9.81
N TYR A 125 -0.74 -11.96 -9.60
CA TYR A 125 -1.31 -11.09 -8.58
C TYR A 125 -2.80 -10.83 -8.89
N GLY A 126 -3.61 -10.64 -7.85
CA GLY A 126 -5.03 -10.34 -7.99
C GLY A 126 -5.18 -8.85 -8.25
N GLY A 127 -6.03 -8.46 -9.18
CA GLY A 127 -6.17 -7.04 -9.50
C GLY A 127 -6.65 -6.79 -10.93
N ILE A 128 -6.61 -5.51 -11.29
CA ILE A 128 -7.05 -5.03 -12.60
C ILE A 128 -5.87 -5.01 -13.55
N TYR A 129 -6.05 -5.63 -14.71
CA TYR A 129 -5.05 -5.70 -15.75
C TYR A 129 -5.59 -5.07 -17.03
N ARG A 130 -4.80 -4.18 -17.63
CA ARG A 130 -5.08 -3.59 -18.95
C ARG A 130 -4.34 -4.32 -20.03
N SER A 131 -4.89 -4.42 -21.23
CA SER A 131 -4.13 -4.91 -22.37
C SER A 131 -3.11 -3.86 -22.82
N SER A 132 -2.01 -4.33 -23.40
CA SER A 132 -1.00 -3.47 -24.04
C SER A 132 -1.54 -2.56 -25.16
N LYS A 133 -2.78 -2.75 -25.61
CA LYS A 133 -3.43 -1.89 -26.63
C LYS A 133 -4.10 -0.66 -26.02
N VAL A 134 -4.43 -0.71 -24.72
CA VAL A 134 -5.06 0.40 -24.01
C VAL A 134 -3.98 1.33 -23.49
N LYS A 135 -4.05 2.61 -23.85
CA LYS A 135 -3.22 3.64 -23.27
C LYS A 135 -3.79 4.05 -21.91
N MET A 136 -3.05 3.79 -20.84
CA MET A 136 -3.40 4.18 -19.47
C MET A 136 -2.08 4.32 -18.69
N ASP A 137 -1.34 5.35 -19.05
CA ASP A 137 0.00 5.59 -18.49
C ASP A 137 -0.07 6.69 -17.40
N THR A 138 -1.15 7.48 -17.41
CA THR A 138 -1.38 8.66 -16.57
C THR A 138 -2.82 8.73 -16.08
N ILE A 139 -3.09 9.53 -15.04
CA ILE A 139 -4.47 9.80 -14.61
C ILE A 139 -5.25 10.56 -15.70
N ALA A 140 -4.57 11.37 -16.52
CA ALA A 140 -5.19 12.07 -17.63
C ALA A 140 -5.76 11.09 -18.69
N ASP A 141 -5.10 9.96 -18.94
CA ASP A 141 -5.60 8.92 -19.86
C ASP A 141 -6.89 8.24 -19.34
N PHE A 142 -7.11 8.27 -18.02
CA PHE A 142 -8.33 7.79 -17.37
C PHE A 142 -9.53 8.71 -17.61
N LYS A 143 -9.31 9.98 -17.99
CA LYS A 143 -10.36 10.98 -18.28
C LYS A 143 -11.40 11.08 -17.15
N PRO A 144 -10.97 11.45 -15.93
CA PRO A 144 -11.88 11.51 -14.81
C PRO A 144 -12.92 12.63 -14.98
N ASP A 145 -14.15 12.34 -14.59
CA ASP A 145 -15.28 13.28 -14.58
C ASP A 145 -15.86 13.50 -13.18
N HIS A 146 -15.42 12.69 -12.21
CA HIS A 146 -15.76 12.86 -10.80
C HIS A 146 -14.55 12.58 -9.92
N LEU A 147 -14.45 13.31 -8.82
CA LEU A 147 -13.43 13.15 -7.79
C LEU A 147 -14.08 13.11 -6.41
N ASN A 148 -13.81 12.02 -5.69
CA ASN A 148 -14.08 11.87 -4.27
C ASN A 148 -12.76 11.91 -3.48
N ILE A 149 -12.71 12.64 -2.37
CA ILE A 149 -11.58 12.65 -1.44
C ILE A 149 -12.06 12.20 -0.08
N SER A 150 -11.38 11.22 0.48
CA SER A 150 -11.65 10.73 1.84
C SER A 150 -10.42 10.84 2.73
N TYR A 151 -10.62 11.30 3.96
CA TYR A 151 -9.59 11.27 4.99
C TYR A 151 -9.38 9.83 5.47
N LEU A 152 -8.11 9.41 5.54
CA LEU A 152 -7.71 8.13 6.08
C LEU A 152 -7.25 8.35 7.52
N THR A 153 -8.06 7.95 8.50
CA THR A 153 -7.65 7.99 9.91
C THR A 153 -6.44 7.08 10.12
N SER A 154 -5.43 7.53 10.87
CA SER A 154 -4.30 6.67 11.27
C SER A 154 -4.85 5.40 11.93
N PRO A 155 -4.28 4.21 11.63
CA PRO A 155 -4.73 2.97 12.25
C PRO A 155 -4.50 3.05 13.76
N THR A 156 -5.55 3.35 14.53
CA THR A 156 -5.53 3.14 15.98
C THR A 156 -5.90 1.69 16.26
N THR A 157 -5.48 1.15 17.40
CA THR A 157 -5.82 -0.22 17.85
C THR A 157 -7.33 -0.50 17.92
N GLU A 158 -8.16 0.53 17.85
CA GLU A 158 -9.63 0.47 17.95
C GLU A 158 -10.34 0.92 16.65
N GLN A 159 -9.61 1.29 15.59
CA GLN A 159 -10.19 1.71 14.32
C GLN A 159 -9.55 0.96 13.15
N SER A 160 -10.31 0.06 12.53
CA SER A 160 -10.10 -0.26 11.12
C SER A 160 -10.43 0.99 10.30
N GLY A 161 -9.52 1.41 9.42
CA GLY A 161 -9.61 2.64 8.63
C GLY A 161 -10.99 2.92 8.06
N THR A 162 -11.74 3.80 8.73
CA THR A 162 -13.02 4.27 8.23
C THR A 162 -12.73 5.52 7.43
N ALA A 163 -12.84 5.43 6.10
CA ALA A 163 -12.69 6.56 5.21
C ALA A 163 -13.80 7.57 5.51
N ILE A 164 -13.44 8.80 5.89
CA ILE A 164 -14.39 9.89 6.09
C ILE A 164 -14.35 10.75 4.84
N GLN A 165 -15.44 10.78 4.06
CA GLN A 165 -15.52 11.64 2.89
C GLN A 165 -15.38 13.12 3.31
N VAL A 166 -14.43 13.83 2.69
CA VAL A 166 -14.16 15.25 2.97
C VAL A 166 -14.48 16.15 1.79
N PHE A 167 -14.41 15.64 0.57
CA PHE A 167 -14.67 16.42 -0.64
C PHE A 167 -15.22 15.52 -1.76
N ASP A 168 -16.11 16.09 -2.56
CA ASP A 168 -16.78 15.43 -3.68
C ASP A 168 -17.09 16.48 -4.75
N THR A 169 -16.76 16.20 -6.01
CA THR A 169 -17.04 17.13 -7.12
C THR A 169 -17.18 16.44 -8.48
N GLU A 170 -18.09 16.97 -9.29
CA GLU A 170 -18.25 16.71 -10.73
C GLU A 170 -17.82 17.94 -11.57
N ASP A 171 -17.21 18.97 -10.95
CA ASP A 171 -16.76 20.16 -11.68
C ASP A 171 -15.50 19.83 -12.49
N LEU A 172 -15.71 19.56 -13.78
CA LEU A 172 -14.65 19.20 -14.72
C LEU A 172 -13.49 20.18 -14.72
N LYS A 173 -13.73 21.49 -14.53
CA LYS A 173 -12.64 22.47 -14.52
C LYS A 173 -11.73 22.27 -13.32
N ASN A 174 -12.29 21.98 -12.14
CA ASN A 174 -11.50 21.71 -10.94
C ASN A 174 -10.75 20.37 -11.08
N ILE A 175 -11.41 19.35 -11.63
CA ILE A 175 -10.80 18.05 -11.87
C ILE A 175 -9.62 18.17 -12.83
N GLU A 176 -9.78 18.89 -13.95
CA GLU A 176 -8.70 19.17 -14.90
C GLU A 176 -7.51 19.89 -14.25
N GLN A 177 -7.76 20.86 -13.36
CA GLN A 177 -6.70 21.55 -12.63
C GLN A 177 -5.95 20.62 -11.67
N ILE A 178 -6.66 19.77 -10.93
CA ILE A 178 -6.05 18.80 -10.01
C ILE A 178 -5.24 17.76 -10.79
N VAL A 179 -5.80 17.20 -11.87
CA VAL A 179 -5.09 16.27 -12.77
C VAL A 179 -3.83 16.92 -13.32
N ALA A 180 -3.90 18.17 -13.79
CA ALA A 180 -2.73 18.89 -14.28
C ALA A 180 -1.68 19.12 -13.19
N ALA A 181 -2.07 19.44 -11.95
CA ALA A 181 -1.14 19.60 -10.84
C ALA A 181 -0.40 18.29 -10.52
N ILE A 182 -1.11 17.16 -10.55
CA ILE A 182 -0.52 15.82 -10.34
C ILE A 182 0.48 15.48 -11.45
N GLU A 183 0.11 15.66 -12.71
CA GLU A 183 0.96 15.36 -13.87
C GLU A 183 2.22 16.23 -13.92
N ASN A 184 2.14 17.47 -13.45
CA ASN A 184 3.26 18.41 -13.38
C ASN A 184 4.00 18.39 -12.03
N GLY A 185 3.69 17.42 -11.16
CA GLY A 185 4.30 17.28 -9.85
C GLY A 185 5.81 17.11 -9.94
N LYS A 186 6.53 17.65 -8.95
CA LYS A 186 7.99 17.60 -8.87
C LYS A 186 8.42 16.33 -8.16
N ALA A 187 9.38 15.61 -8.73
CA ALA A 187 9.99 14.48 -8.04
C ALA A 187 10.67 14.94 -6.73
N VAL A 188 10.46 14.18 -5.66
CA VAL A 188 11.12 14.40 -4.37
C VAL A 188 12.45 13.65 -4.27
N SER A 189 13.28 13.98 -3.28
CA SER A 189 14.50 13.22 -3.00
C SER A 189 14.18 11.81 -2.51
N ALA A 190 15.12 10.87 -2.66
CA ALA A 190 14.93 9.48 -2.21
C ALA A 190 14.64 9.39 -0.70
N GLU A 191 15.31 10.21 0.11
CA GLU A 191 15.09 10.31 1.55
C GLU A 191 13.67 10.75 1.86
N LYS A 192 13.17 11.78 1.14
CA LYS A 192 11.82 12.31 1.31
C LYS A 192 10.76 11.31 0.83
N GLN A 193 11.05 10.58 -0.25
CA GLN A 193 10.19 9.51 -0.74
C GLN A 193 10.03 8.40 0.30
N ASP A 194 11.11 7.95 0.96
CA ASP A 194 11.05 6.93 2.01
C ASP A 194 10.23 7.41 3.22
N GLU A 195 10.46 8.65 3.66
CA GLU A 195 9.71 9.30 4.75
C GLU A 195 8.20 9.32 4.47
N ILE A 196 7.79 9.86 3.32
CA ILE A 196 6.37 10.02 2.98
C ILE A 196 5.72 8.65 2.70
N SER A 197 6.45 7.71 2.08
CA SER A 197 5.94 6.35 1.84
C SER A 197 5.57 5.65 3.14
N LYS A 198 6.40 5.79 4.19
CA LYS A 198 6.11 5.25 5.53
C LYS A 198 4.88 5.91 6.15
N SER A 199 4.75 7.23 6.01
CA SER A 199 3.56 7.93 6.51
C SER A 199 2.28 7.46 5.80
N MET A 200 2.29 7.35 4.47
CA MET A 200 1.14 6.89 3.69
C MET A 200 0.76 5.42 3.98
N LEU A 201 1.75 4.55 4.24
CA LEU A 201 1.52 3.11 4.48
C LEU A 201 1.13 2.78 5.92
N TYR A 202 1.76 3.44 6.89
CA TYR A 202 1.66 3.08 8.31
C TYR A 202 0.95 4.15 9.15
N GLY A 203 0.62 5.30 8.58
CA GLY A 203 0.06 6.44 9.31
C GLY A 203 1.04 7.04 10.33
N GLU A 204 2.35 6.82 10.15
CA GLU A 204 3.40 7.29 11.05
C GLU A 204 3.71 8.78 10.82
N SER A 205 3.52 9.59 11.88
CA SER A 205 3.96 10.99 12.06
C SER A 205 3.46 12.05 11.07
N GLY A 206 3.28 13.29 11.57
CA GLY A 206 3.39 14.59 10.85
C GLY A 206 2.54 14.86 9.60
N TYR A 207 1.79 13.89 9.09
CA TYR A 207 1.02 14.03 7.88
C TYR A 207 -0.44 13.68 8.08
N LYS A 208 -1.30 14.42 7.39
CA LYS A 208 -2.68 14.03 7.14
C LYS A 208 -2.71 13.25 5.83
N ASN A 209 -3.25 12.03 5.87
CA ASN A 209 -3.33 11.16 4.71
C ASN A 209 -4.77 11.08 4.20
N TYR A 210 -4.90 11.10 2.88
CA TYR A 210 -6.18 11.07 2.18
C TYR A 210 -6.10 10.11 1.00
N LEU A 211 -7.26 9.57 0.63
CA LEU A 211 -7.46 8.81 -0.60
C LEU A 211 -8.19 9.71 -1.59
N LEU A 212 -7.62 9.86 -2.78
CA LEU A 212 -8.30 10.48 -3.93
C LEU A 212 -8.81 9.34 -4.81
N GLU A 213 -10.11 9.32 -5.05
CA GLU A 213 -10.79 8.37 -5.92
C GLU A 213 -11.41 9.12 -7.09
N PHE A 214 -10.91 8.86 -8.29
CA PHE A 214 -11.42 9.43 -9.52
C PHE A 214 -12.24 8.38 -10.27
N SER A 215 -13.44 8.72 -10.70
CA SER A 215 -14.25 7.89 -11.60
C SER A 215 -14.37 8.52 -12.99
N SER A 216 -14.66 7.67 -13.97
CA SER A 216 -14.86 8.09 -15.36
C SER A 216 -16.03 7.34 -16.00
N GLU A 217 -16.89 8.07 -16.69
CA GLU A 217 -17.91 7.54 -17.59
C GLU A 217 -17.30 6.73 -18.75
N SER A 218 -16.06 7.05 -19.16
CA SER A 218 -15.35 6.31 -20.20
C SER A 218 -14.90 4.91 -19.74
N TYR A 219 -14.77 4.72 -18.43
CA TYR A 219 -14.30 3.47 -17.82
C TYR A 219 -15.23 3.04 -16.68
N PRO A 220 -16.48 2.63 -17.01
CA PRO A 220 -17.46 2.27 -16.01
C PRO A 220 -16.95 1.11 -15.14
N ASN A 221 -17.33 1.15 -13.85
CA ASN A 221 -16.91 0.18 -12.82
C ASN A 221 -15.43 0.19 -12.46
N LEU A 222 -14.61 1.08 -13.05
CA LEU A 222 -13.25 1.34 -12.62
C LEU A 222 -13.15 2.63 -11.82
N VAL A 223 -12.16 2.69 -10.94
CA VAL A 223 -11.78 3.89 -10.19
C VAL A 223 -10.27 4.00 -10.18
N TYR A 224 -9.76 5.21 -10.39
CA TYR A 224 -8.34 5.54 -10.28
C TYR A 224 -8.07 6.09 -8.87
N ARG A 225 -7.21 5.43 -8.12
CA ARG A 225 -6.94 5.70 -6.71
C ARG A 225 -5.53 6.23 -6.52
N LEU A 226 -5.42 7.35 -5.81
CA LEU A 226 -4.16 7.97 -5.45
C LEU A 226 -4.09 8.23 -3.96
N ASN A 227 -2.90 8.01 -3.38
CA ASN A 227 -2.64 8.39 -2.00
C ASN A 227 -2.13 9.83 -1.97
N TYR A 228 -2.70 10.63 -1.08
CA TYR A 228 -2.31 12.02 -0.87
C TYR A 228 -1.88 12.23 0.58
N ALA A 229 -0.78 12.94 0.79
CA ALA A 229 -0.29 13.30 2.11
C ALA A 229 -0.03 14.81 2.18
N GLU A 230 -0.50 15.44 3.26
CA GLU A 230 -0.26 16.82 3.61
C GLU A 230 0.63 16.87 4.85
N SER A 231 1.79 17.54 4.78
CA SER A 231 2.66 17.78 5.94
C SER A 231 2.23 18.97 6.79
N GLU A 232 2.74 19.06 8.03
CA GLU A 232 2.51 20.20 8.94
C GLU A 232 2.90 21.58 8.35
N ASP A 233 3.89 21.62 7.46
CA ASP A 233 4.31 22.86 6.76
C ASP A 233 3.43 23.20 5.53
N GLY A 234 2.35 22.45 5.32
CA GLY A 234 1.40 22.69 4.23
C GLY A 234 1.95 22.32 2.85
N LYS A 235 2.82 21.29 2.78
CA LYS A 235 3.26 20.71 1.51
C LYS A 235 2.47 19.46 1.18
N PHE A 236 2.32 19.22 -0.11
CA PHE A 236 1.37 18.24 -0.64
C PHE A 236 2.08 17.22 -1.50
N TYR A 237 1.80 15.95 -1.25
CA TYR A 237 2.50 14.84 -1.89
C TYR A 237 1.50 13.81 -2.40
N ILE A 238 1.72 13.36 -3.63
CA ILE A 238 0.91 12.32 -4.29
C ILE A 238 1.77 11.09 -4.50
N GLY A 239 1.30 9.98 -3.95
CA GLY A 239 1.89 8.65 -4.11
C GLY A 239 1.15 7.83 -5.14
N TYR A 240 1.88 7.27 -6.11
CA TYR A 240 1.31 6.43 -7.17
C TYR A 240 2.33 5.44 -7.72
N TYR A 241 1.85 4.36 -8.35
CA TYR A 241 2.68 3.44 -9.10
C TYR A 241 2.81 3.90 -10.56
N GLY A 242 4.03 4.14 -11.02
CA GLY A 242 4.29 4.47 -12.43
C GLY A 242 4.39 3.21 -13.32
N ASP A 243 4.57 3.41 -14.63
CA ASP A 243 4.64 2.36 -15.67
C ASP A 243 5.58 1.18 -15.37
N ALA A 244 6.66 1.41 -14.62
CA ALA A 244 7.67 0.41 -14.29
C ALA A 244 7.41 -0.34 -12.95
N ALA A 245 6.21 -0.23 -12.39
CA ALA A 245 5.81 -0.72 -11.06
C ALA A 245 6.63 -0.17 -9.88
N SER A 246 7.49 0.83 -10.12
CA SER A 246 8.10 1.58 -9.03
C SER A 246 7.09 2.57 -8.49
N TYR A 247 6.88 2.50 -7.17
CA TYR A 247 6.15 3.52 -6.45
C TYR A 247 6.92 4.84 -6.54
N LYS A 248 6.22 5.93 -6.83
CA LYS A 248 6.75 7.28 -6.95
C LYS A 248 5.97 8.20 -6.04
N ILE A 249 6.65 9.22 -5.56
CA ILE A 249 6.04 10.34 -4.85
C ILE A 249 6.42 11.62 -5.57
N VAL A 250 5.42 12.45 -5.84
CA VAL A 250 5.60 13.80 -6.39
C VAL A 250 5.06 14.83 -5.41
N GLU A 251 5.77 15.95 -5.29
CA GLU A 251 5.28 17.15 -4.62
C GLU A 251 4.45 17.97 -5.61
N ILE A 252 3.25 18.37 -5.19
CA ILE A 252 2.36 19.23 -5.97
C ILE A 252 2.19 20.57 -5.24
N ASP A 253 1.68 21.57 -5.96
CA ASP A 253 1.32 22.85 -5.34
C ASP A 253 0.05 22.74 -4.47
N ASN A 254 -0.40 23.88 -3.93
CA ASN A 254 -1.58 23.93 -3.06
C ASN A 254 -2.92 23.75 -3.77
N THR A 255 -2.94 23.36 -5.06
CA THR A 255 -4.17 23.20 -5.84
C THR A 255 -5.22 22.37 -5.09
N LEU A 256 -4.84 21.25 -4.48
CA LEU A 256 -5.76 20.39 -3.72
C LEU A 256 -6.24 21.02 -2.39
N ASN A 257 -5.39 21.79 -1.72
CA ASN A 257 -5.68 22.39 -0.42
C ASN A 257 -6.73 23.50 -0.51
N ASP A 258 -6.71 24.29 -1.59
CA ASP A 258 -7.70 25.34 -1.82
C ASP A 258 -9.13 24.75 -1.84
N TYR A 259 -9.30 23.51 -2.32
CA TYR A 259 -10.59 22.81 -2.32
C TYR A 259 -10.93 22.16 -0.97
N LEU A 260 -9.93 21.63 -0.26
CA LEU A 260 -10.13 21.00 1.06
C LEU A 260 -10.50 22.03 2.15
N LEU A 261 -9.94 23.24 2.10
CA LEU A 261 -10.19 24.29 3.10
C LEU A 261 -11.55 24.98 2.94
N THR A 262 -12.09 25.07 1.72
CA THR A 262 -13.30 25.87 1.42
C THR A 262 -14.57 25.30 2.08
N LYS A 263 -14.57 24.05 2.57
CA LYS A 263 -15.72 23.45 3.27
C LYS A 263 -15.58 23.29 4.78
N THR A 264 -14.37 23.25 5.34
CA THR A 264 -14.20 23.16 6.80
C THR A 264 -14.79 24.39 7.51
N SER A 265 -14.74 25.56 6.86
CA SER A 265 -15.37 26.80 7.33
C SER A 265 -16.89 26.88 7.12
N SER A 266 -17.52 25.88 6.50
CA SER A 266 -18.98 25.82 6.30
C SER A 266 -19.71 24.88 7.28
N LEU A 267 -18.93 24.26 8.18
CA LEU A 267 -19.40 23.35 9.23
C LEU A 267 -19.21 23.94 10.65
N GLU A 268 -18.78 25.20 10.76
CA GLU A 268 -18.84 26.03 11.99
C GLU A 268 -20.03 27.01 11.91
#